data_AF-A0A6A4GYH8-F1
#
_entry.id   AF-A0A6A4GYH8-F1
#
_cell.length_a   1.000
_cell.length_b   1.000
_cell.length_c   1.000
_cell.angle_alpha   90.00
_cell.angle_beta   90.00
_cell.angle_gamma   90.00
#
_symmetry.space_group_name_H-M   'P 1'
#
loop_
_entity.id
_entity.type
_entity.pdbx_description
1 polymer ?
#
loop_
_entity_poly.entity_id
_entity_poly.type
_entity_poly.pdbx_seq_one_letter_code
_entity_poly.pdbx_strand_id
1 'polypeptide(L)'
;MNQAQLNMGPWHACVFGPAVSYTKKLTTEQKIDHDQDIIGAVSLIWSIAQAALPKDALQVIYDHLSNEQLPTMQTQDVPPGSGFTLHFDGVNYFFPYTK
;
A
#
# COMPACT_ATOMS: atom_id res chain seq x y z
N MET A 1 -3.53 -0.43 -5.99
CA MET A 1 -3.77 0.85 -5.32
C MET A 1 -4.23 0.50 -3.92
N ASN A 2 -3.29 0.38 -3.01
CA ASN A 2 -3.59 0.05 -1.62
C ASN A 2 -2.78 0.93 -0.70
N GLN A 3 -3.42 1.33 0.38
CA GLN A 3 -2.83 2.12 1.42
C GLN A 3 -2.83 1.26 2.67
N ALA A 4 -1.64 0.91 3.17
CA ALA A 4 -1.52 -0.08 4.24
C ALA A 4 -2.04 0.43 5.59
N GLN A 5 -2.20 1.76 5.78
CA GLN A 5 -3.04 2.44 6.78
C GLN A 5 -2.75 3.96 6.76
N LEU A 6 -3.74 4.78 7.14
CA LEU A 6 -3.60 6.23 7.38
C LEU A 6 -3.78 6.54 8.87
N ASN A 7 -2.96 7.43 9.42
CA ASN A 7 -3.19 8.00 10.76
C ASN A 7 -4.38 8.98 10.73
N MET A 8 -5.62 8.46 10.79
CA MET A 8 -6.87 9.26 10.76
C MET A 8 -7.53 9.45 12.14
N GLY A 9 -6.81 9.19 13.24
CA GLY A 9 -7.34 9.40 14.58
C GLY A 9 -7.63 10.88 14.86
N PRO A 10 -8.50 11.23 15.84
CA PRO A 10 -8.84 12.61 16.17
C PRO A 10 -7.62 13.51 16.46
N TRP A 11 -6.55 12.92 16.98
CA TRP A 11 -5.27 13.57 17.28
C TRP A 11 -4.37 13.78 16.05
N HIS A 12 -4.63 13.06 14.96
CA HIS A 12 -3.87 13.09 13.70
C HIS A 12 -4.72 13.55 12.51
N ALA A 13 -5.93 14.06 12.75
CA ALA A 13 -6.90 14.43 11.73
C ALA A 13 -6.39 15.46 10.70
N CYS A 14 -5.33 16.21 11.02
CA CYS A 14 -4.72 17.20 10.14
C CYS A 14 -3.36 16.77 9.55
N VAL A 15 -2.89 15.56 9.84
CA VAL A 15 -1.61 15.03 9.34
C VAL A 15 -1.86 13.71 8.64
N PHE A 16 -2.04 13.78 7.32
CA PHE A 16 -2.08 12.59 6.48
C PHE A 16 -0.69 11.96 6.42
N GLY A 17 -0.51 10.85 7.15
CA GLY A 17 0.75 10.14 7.21
C GLY A 17 0.57 8.63 7.33
N PRO A 18 1.58 7.84 6.93
CA PRO A 18 1.58 6.39 7.11
C PRO A 18 1.34 6.03 8.59
N ALA A 19 0.44 5.07 8.83
CA ALA A 19 0.25 4.58 10.19
C ALA A 19 1.33 3.58 10.60
N VAL A 20 1.66 3.56 11.89
CA VAL A 20 2.64 2.64 12.48
C VAL A 20 1.93 1.83 13.55
N SER A 21 1.87 0.51 13.36
CA SER A 21 1.19 -0.41 14.29
C SER A 21 2.14 -1.34 15.04
N TYR A 22 3.46 -1.11 14.94
CA TYR A 22 4.46 -1.91 15.64
C TYR A 22 4.43 -1.68 17.16
N THR A 23 3.92 -2.65 17.90
CA THR A 23 3.94 -2.66 19.38
C THR A 23 5.27 -3.15 19.97
N LYS A 24 6.08 -3.85 19.17
CA LYS A 24 7.43 -4.33 19.53
C LYS A 24 8.50 -3.48 18.84
N LYS A 25 9.67 -3.36 19.47
CA LYS A 25 10.84 -2.72 18.85
C LYS A 25 11.44 -3.65 17.81
N LEU A 26 11.13 -3.38 16.55
CA LEU A 26 11.74 -4.03 15.38
C LEU A 26 12.93 -3.20 14.88
N THR A 27 13.91 -3.88 14.27
CA THR A 27 14.98 -3.20 13.51
C THR A 27 14.40 -2.56 12.25
N THR A 28 15.12 -1.60 11.67
CA THR A 28 14.69 -0.95 10.41
C THR A 28 14.53 -1.97 9.29
N GLU A 29 15.44 -2.94 9.19
CA GLU A 29 15.39 -4.01 8.18
C GLU A 29 14.13 -4.87 8.34
N GLN A 30 13.76 -5.24 9.56
CA GLN A 30 12.54 -6.01 9.84
C GLN A 30 11.27 -5.24 9.51
N LYS A 31 11.26 -3.92 9.71
CA LYS A 31 10.13 -3.07 9.34
C LYS A 31 9.97 -2.98 7.82
N ILE A 32 11.07 -2.79 7.11
CA ILE A 32 11.06 -2.74 5.64
C ILE A 32 10.55 -4.07 5.07
N ASP A 33 11.02 -5.20 5.60
CA ASP A 33 10.61 -6.53 5.16
C ASP A 33 9.10 -6.76 5.37
N HIS A 34 8.60 -6.46 6.57
CA HIS A 34 7.16 -6.51 6.86
C HIS A 34 6.33 -5.55 6.00
N ASP A 35 6.81 -4.32 5.80
CA ASP A 35 6.12 -3.32 4.99
C ASP A 35 6.05 -3.77 3.51
N GLN A 36 7.12 -4.39 2.99
CA GLN A 36 7.15 -4.98 1.65
C GLN A 36 6.18 -6.14 1.51
N ASP A 37 6.10 -7.03 2.51
CA ASP A 37 5.13 -8.13 2.53
C ASP A 37 3.69 -7.63 2.53
N ILE A 38 3.38 -6.63 3.37
CA ILE A 38 2.06 -6.01 3.40
C ILE A 38 1.75 -5.37 2.05
N ILE A 39 2.66 -4.56 1.52
CA ILE A 39 2.49 -3.95 0.19
C ILE A 39 2.22 -5.01 -0.87
N GLY A 40 2.97 -6.11 -0.88
CA GLY A 40 2.78 -7.24 -1.78
C GLY A 40 1.39 -7.86 -1.64
N ALA A 41 1.00 -8.25 -0.43
CA ALA A 41 -0.27 -8.90 -0.14
C ALA A 41 -1.47 -8.02 -0.54
N VAL A 42 -1.50 -6.75 -0.12
CA VAL A 42 -2.63 -5.90 -0.49
C VAL A 42 -2.61 -5.64 -1.99
N SER A 43 -1.45 -5.42 -2.61
CA SER A 43 -1.32 -5.20 -4.06
C SER A 43 -1.84 -6.36 -4.89
N LEU A 44 -1.63 -7.60 -4.44
CA LEU A 44 -2.23 -8.77 -5.05
C LEU A 44 -3.76 -8.74 -4.95
N ILE A 45 -4.31 -8.46 -3.76
CA ILE A 45 -5.76 -8.35 -3.54
C ILE A 45 -6.37 -7.29 -4.46
N TRP A 46 -5.73 -6.13 -4.57
CA TRP A 46 -6.22 -5.06 -5.46
C TRP A 46 -6.09 -5.41 -6.94
N SER A 47 -5.04 -6.12 -7.33
CA SER A 47 -4.89 -6.62 -8.70
C SER A 47 -6.04 -7.57 -9.06
N ILE A 48 -6.43 -8.45 -8.12
CA ILE A 48 -7.60 -9.32 -8.27
C ILE A 48 -8.88 -8.50 -8.34
N ALA A 49 -9.05 -7.51 -7.45
CA ALA A 49 -10.22 -6.63 -7.46
C ALA A 49 -10.36 -5.87 -8.79
N GLN A 50 -9.25 -5.35 -9.34
CA GLN A 50 -9.25 -4.69 -10.65
C GLN A 50 -9.64 -5.62 -11.80
N ALA A 51 -9.25 -6.89 -11.73
CA ALA A 51 -9.62 -7.88 -12.74
C ALA A 51 -11.09 -8.29 -12.65
N ALA A 52 -11.68 -8.25 -11.44
CA ALA A 52 -13.04 -8.70 -11.18
C ALA A 52 -14.10 -7.60 -11.25
N LEU A 53 -13.75 -6.35 -10.91
CA LEU A 53 -14.69 -5.24 -10.81
C LEU A 53 -14.82 -4.47 -12.13
N PRO A 54 -16.03 -3.94 -12.45
CA PRO A 54 -16.21 -3.05 -13.60
C PRO A 54 -15.33 -1.80 -13.50
N LYS A 55 -14.77 -1.39 -14.64
CA LYS A 55 -13.91 -0.20 -14.73
C LYS A 55 -14.59 1.06 -14.20
N ASP A 56 -15.88 1.22 -14.47
CA ASP A 56 -16.65 2.40 -14.04
C ASP A 56 -16.70 2.52 -12.51
N ALA A 57 -16.83 1.40 -11.81
CA ALA A 57 -16.82 1.38 -10.35
C ALA A 57 -15.44 1.71 -9.77
N LEU A 58 -14.37 1.22 -10.42
CA LEU A 58 -13.00 1.54 -10.04
C LEU A 58 -12.66 3.00 -10.31
N GLN A 59 -13.17 3.58 -11.40
CA GLN A 59 -12.92 4.96 -11.78
C GLN A 59 -13.40 5.95 -10.71
N VAL A 60 -14.58 5.72 -10.11
CA VAL A 60 -15.08 6.55 -9.01
C VAL A 60 -14.12 6.57 -7.82
N ILE A 61 -13.52 5.42 -7.51
CA ILE A 61 -12.52 5.30 -6.44
C ILE A 61 -11.25 6.09 -6.82
N TYR A 62 -10.76 5.92 -8.05
CA TYR A 62 -9.58 6.63 -8.54
C TYR A 62 -9.76 8.14 -8.54
N ASP A 63 -10.91 8.62 -9.00
CA ASP A 63 -11.22 10.05 -9.05
C ASP A 63 -11.24 10.65 -7.65
N HIS A 64 -11.86 9.96 -6.68
CA HIS A 64 -11.92 10.45 -5.31
C HIS A 64 -10.52 10.49 -4.66
N LEU A 65 -9.72 9.42 -4.80
CA LEU A 65 -8.36 9.38 -4.26
C LEU A 65 -7.44 10.44 -4.88
N SER A 66 -7.58 10.69 -6.19
CA SER A 66 -6.81 11.72 -6.89
C SER A 66 -7.20 13.13 -6.43
N ASN A 67 -8.49 13.39 -6.22
CA ASN A 67 -8.99 14.68 -5.74
C ASN A 67 -8.49 15.01 -4.34
N GLU A 68 -8.38 13.99 -3.48
CA GLU A 68 -7.83 14.09 -2.12
C GLU A 68 -6.28 14.10 -2.09
N GLN A 69 -5.61 14.08 -3.25
CA GLN A 69 -4.14 14.04 -3.39
C GLN A 69 -3.51 12.88 -2.60
N LEU A 70 -4.22 11.77 -2.45
CA LEU A 70 -3.73 10.63 -1.68
C LEU A 70 -2.66 9.87 -2.49
N PRO A 71 -1.48 9.63 -1.88
CA PRO A 71 -0.38 8.97 -2.58
C PRO A 71 -0.67 7.50 -2.86
N THR A 72 -0.18 7.03 -4.00
CA THR A 72 -0.30 5.65 -4.45
C THR A 72 0.70 4.76 -3.70
N MET A 73 0.22 3.67 -3.06
CA MET A 73 1.03 2.60 -2.45
C MET A 73 2.28 3.07 -1.71
N GLN A 74 2.10 3.43 -0.44
CA GLN A 74 3.22 3.79 0.44
C GLN A 74 3.02 3.18 1.83
N THR A 75 4.13 2.88 2.48
CA THR A 75 4.21 2.72 3.94
C THR A 75 5.18 3.77 4.47
N GLN A 76 5.49 3.75 5.77
CA GLN A 76 6.47 4.69 6.33
C GLN A 76 7.88 4.43 5.78
N ASP A 77 8.25 3.16 5.66
CA ASP A 77 9.61 2.75 5.37
C ASP A 77 9.82 2.37 3.88
N VAL A 78 8.73 2.29 3.08
CA VAL A 78 8.78 2.02 1.64
C VAL A 78 8.15 3.18 0.85
N PRO A 79 8.93 3.89 0.01
CA PRO A 79 8.43 5.03 -0.75
C PRO A 79 7.47 4.61 -1.88
N PRO A 80 6.57 5.51 -2.30
CA PRO A 80 5.64 5.25 -3.39
C PRO A 80 6.36 5.05 -4.73
N GLY A 81 5.74 4.27 -5.62
CA GLY A 81 6.23 4.05 -7.00
C GLY A 81 7.23 2.90 -7.18
N SER A 82 7.47 2.12 -6.12
CA SER A 82 8.46 1.03 -6.12
C SER A 82 7.98 -0.27 -6.81
N GLY A 83 6.71 -0.36 -7.19
CA GLY A 83 6.08 -1.65 -7.53
C GLY A 83 5.83 -2.49 -6.28
N PHE A 84 5.72 -3.81 -6.43
CA PHE A 84 5.65 -4.72 -5.29
C PHE A 84 6.32 -6.07 -5.58
N THR A 85 6.76 -6.74 -4.53
CA THR A 85 7.34 -8.09 -4.59
C THR A 85 6.43 -9.04 -3.85
N LEU A 86 6.27 -10.26 -4.37
CA LEU A 86 5.63 -11.36 -3.65
C LEU A 86 6.67 -12.43 -3.36
N HIS A 87 6.83 -12.77 -2.08
CA HIS A 87 7.55 -13.95 -1.67
C HIS A 87 6.57 -15.12 -1.53
N PHE A 88 6.70 -16.13 -2.40
CA PHE A 88 5.83 -17.30 -2.36
C PHE A 88 6.66 -18.56 -2.64
N ASP A 89 6.61 -19.51 -1.70
CA ASP A 89 7.32 -20.80 -1.79
C ASP A 89 8.83 -20.67 -2.06
N GLY A 90 9.48 -19.70 -1.41
CA GLY A 90 10.92 -19.42 -1.59
C GLY A 90 11.27 -18.70 -2.90
N VAL A 91 10.29 -18.37 -3.73
CA VAL A 91 10.48 -17.65 -5.00
C VAL A 91 10.03 -16.19 -4.85
N ASN A 92 10.84 -15.27 -5.38
CA ASN A 92 10.52 -13.85 -5.44
C ASN A 92 9.92 -13.50 -6.81
N TYR A 93 8.69 -13.01 -6.81
CA TYR A 93 8.02 -12.48 -8.00
C TYR A 93 8.01 -10.95 -7.93
N PHE A 94 8.59 -10.30 -8.94
CA PHE A 94 8.68 -8.85 -9.00
C PHE A 94 7.63 -8.27 -9.96
N PHE A 95 6.84 -7.32 -9.45
CA PHE A 95 5.82 -6.61 -10.22
C PHE A 95 6.20 -5.12 -10.33
N PRO A 96 6.75 -4.68 -11.47
CA PRO A 96 7.14 -3.30 -11.65
C PRO A 96 5.93 -2.38 -11.69
N TYR A 97 6.08 -1.17 -11.14
CA TYR A 97 5.07 -0.13 -11.31
C TYR A 97 4.93 0.23 -12.79
N THR A 98 3.73 0.02 -13.36
CA THR A 98 3.40 0.41 -14.72
C THR A 98 2.63 1.74 -14.65
N LYS A 99 3.12 2.76 -15.38
CA LYS A 99 2.48 4.08 -15.46
C LYS A 99 1.17 4.04 -16.24
#